data_AF-A0A383C6F6-F1
#
_entry.id   AF-A0A383C6F6-F1
#
_cell.length_a   1.000
_cell.length_b   1.000
_cell.length_c   1.000
_cell.angle_alpha   90.00
_cell.angle_beta   90.00
_cell.angle_gamma   90.00
#
_symmetry.space_group_name_H-M   'P 1'
#
loop_
_entity.id
_entity.type
_entity.pdbx_description
1 polymer ?
#
loop_
_entity_poly.entity_id
_entity_poly.type
_entity_poly.pdbx_seq_one_letter_code
_entity_poly.pdbx_strand_id
1 'polypeptide(L)'
;MAGIFESTEILSGLNSRAQKGGYKATDKLIALSTRVKPDGAKISKSEIQMRKMQESLQQLRTEMRETQKALGKLSYKNNKKKAKDRTAATEIAAQRKEHQKRLQELKKEVQELNKALNKKKNRGGGSAPTGDYAMGVTDAPKAVNSRVRIRGEVSNKGSEISRGFIQVLSGKKRPHFSGNSSGRLQLASWLTSKENPLTARVMVNRVWHHLFGRGIVRTVDNFGETGERPSHPGLLDHLAVD
;
A
#
# COMPACT_ATOMS: atom_id res chain seq x y z
N MET A 1 21.78 1.46 13.68
CA MET A 1 20.65 2.36 13.40
C MET A 1 19.36 1.63 13.72
N ALA A 2 18.76 1.93 14.87
CA ALA A 2 17.63 1.14 15.38
C ALA A 2 16.31 1.68 14.85
N GLY A 3 15.44 0.81 14.35
CA GLY A 3 14.03 1.09 14.01
C GLY A 3 13.80 2.00 12.79
N ILE A 4 14.84 2.64 12.25
CA ILE A 4 14.75 3.47 11.03
C ILE A 4 14.27 2.65 9.85
N PHE A 5 14.85 1.47 9.62
CA PHE A 5 14.50 0.59 8.51
C PHE A 5 13.25 -0.26 8.75
N GLU A 6 12.91 -0.57 10.02
CA GLU A 6 11.64 -1.24 10.34
C GLU A 6 10.42 -0.31 10.14
N SER A 7 10.65 1.01 10.13
CA SER A 7 9.63 2.04 9.86
C SER A 7 9.47 2.35 8.37
N THR A 8 9.78 1.39 7.49
CA THR A 8 9.76 1.58 6.03
C THR A 8 8.92 0.52 5.35
N GLU A 9 8.23 0.93 4.30
CA GLU A 9 7.41 0.05 3.48
C GLU A 9 8.07 -0.12 2.11
N ILE A 10 8.37 -1.37 1.76
CA ILE A 10 8.96 -1.74 0.48
C ILE A 10 7.85 -1.85 -0.57
N LEU A 11 8.00 -1.11 -1.66
CA LEU A 11 7.15 -1.12 -2.83
C LEU A 11 7.84 -1.96 -3.92
N SER A 12 7.73 -3.29 -3.82
CA SER A 12 8.37 -4.25 -4.72
C SER A 12 7.41 -4.96 -5.67
N GLY A 13 6.12 -4.62 -5.65
CA GLY A 13 5.07 -5.33 -6.40
C GLY A 13 4.72 -6.73 -5.87
N LEU A 14 5.40 -7.20 -4.81
CA LEU A 14 5.21 -8.53 -4.21
C LEU A 14 4.51 -8.42 -2.85
N ASN A 15 3.54 -9.29 -2.58
CA ASN A 15 2.88 -9.37 -1.28
C ASN A 15 3.45 -10.50 -0.42
N SER A 16 3.77 -10.22 0.84
CA SER A 16 4.27 -11.20 1.81
C SER A 16 3.19 -12.15 2.36
N ARG A 17 1.91 -11.95 1.99
CA ARG A 17 0.77 -12.71 2.50
C ARG A 17 0.30 -13.84 1.57
N ALA A 18 1.25 -14.57 0.99
CA ALA A 18 0.97 -15.82 0.28
C ALA A 18 1.37 -17.02 1.16
N GLN A 19 0.59 -17.29 2.21
CA GLN A 19 0.74 -18.51 3.03
C GLN A 19 0.41 -19.81 2.26
N LYS A 20 0.06 -19.72 0.96
CA LYS A 20 -0.23 -20.84 0.07
C LYS A 20 0.31 -20.57 -1.34
N GLY A 21 1.62 -20.67 -1.51
CA GLY A 21 2.27 -21.05 -2.77
C GLY A 21 1.92 -20.28 -4.06
N GLY A 22 1.54 -18.99 -3.97
CA GLY A 22 1.21 -18.20 -5.15
C GLY A 22 1.60 -16.74 -4.99
N TYR A 23 2.48 -16.26 -5.87
CA TYR A 23 2.80 -14.84 -5.98
C TYR A 23 1.59 -14.09 -6.51
N LYS A 24 0.89 -13.34 -5.65
CA LYS A 24 -0.09 -12.36 -6.10
C LYS A 24 0.65 -11.06 -6.36
N ALA A 25 0.75 -10.65 -7.62
CA ALA A 25 1.20 -9.32 -8.00
C ALA A 25 0.29 -8.29 -7.31
N THR A 26 0.89 -7.34 -6.59
CA THR A 26 0.18 -6.21 -5.98
C THR A 26 0.70 -4.90 -6.54
N ASP A 27 -0.15 -3.87 -6.54
CA ASP A 27 0.11 -2.53 -7.07
C ASP A 27 1.08 -1.68 -6.23
N LYS A 28 1.88 -2.28 -5.34
CA LYS A 28 2.87 -1.57 -4.52
C LYS A 28 4.12 -1.28 -5.33
N LEU A 29 4.00 -0.36 -6.30
CA LEU A 29 5.10 0.19 -7.08
C LEU A 29 4.98 1.72 -7.10
N ILE A 30 6.10 2.41 -7.36
CA ILE A 30 6.13 3.87 -7.54
C ILE A 30 5.90 4.18 -9.01
N ALA A 31 4.92 5.03 -9.32
CA ALA A 31 4.72 5.52 -10.69
C ALA A 31 5.80 6.55 -11.06
N LEU A 32 6.48 6.36 -12.20
CA LEU A 32 7.61 7.19 -12.65
C LEU A 32 7.22 8.39 -13.51
N SER A 33 6.03 8.39 -14.12
CA SER A 33 5.58 9.50 -14.97
C SER A 33 4.28 10.15 -14.43
N THR A 34 4.18 11.47 -14.56
CA THR A 34 2.95 12.24 -14.26
C THR A 34 1.80 11.95 -15.23
N ARG A 35 2.06 11.15 -16.28
CA ARG A 35 1.02 10.46 -17.08
C ARG A 35 0.37 9.29 -16.35
N VAL A 36 0.75 9.06 -15.10
CA VAL A 36 0.15 8.09 -14.19
C VAL A 36 -0.05 8.80 -12.84
N LYS A 37 -1.27 9.24 -12.54
CA LYS A 37 -1.60 9.61 -11.16
C LYS A 37 -1.54 8.34 -10.28
N PRO A 38 -1.32 8.47 -8.97
CA PRO A 38 -1.60 7.40 -8.00
C PRO A 38 -3.06 6.88 -8.07
N ASP A 39 -3.97 7.63 -8.72
CA ASP A 39 -5.36 7.25 -9.09
C ASP A 39 -5.67 7.60 -10.58
N GLY A 40 -4.74 7.35 -11.51
CA GLY A 40 -4.66 8.01 -12.82
C GLY A 40 -5.21 7.28 -14.04
N ALA A 41 -6.08 6.31 -13.88
CA ALA A 41 -6.64 5.58 -15.02
C ALA A 41 -7.64 6.46 -15.80
N LYS A 42 -7.57 6.47 -17.14
CA LYS A 42 -8.82 6.56 -17.92
C LYS A 42 -9.69 5.45 -17.36
N ILE A 43 -10.83 5.78 -16.73
CA ILE A 43 -11.72 4.80 -16.10
C ILE A 43 -11.81 3.62 -17.08
N SER A 44 -11.24 2.49 -16.69
CA SER A 44 -11.12 1.37 -17.61
C SER A 44 -12.52 1.04 -18.10
N LYS A 45 -12.69 0.61 -19.36
CA LYS A 45 -14.00 0.09 -19.83
C LYS A 45 -14.58 -0.92 -18.82
N SER A 46 -13.72 -1.66 -18.12
CA SER A 46 -14.10 -2.57 -17.04
C SER A 46 -14.63 -1.86 -15.79
N GLU A 47 -14.06 -0.73 -15.37
CA GLU A 47 -14.51 0.05 -14.19
C GLU A 47 -15.81 0.80 -14.46
N ILE A 48 -15.96 1.41 -15.64
CA ILE A 48 -17.24 2.00 -16.06
C ILE A 48 -18.33 0.92 -16.03
N GLN A 49 -18.00 -0.28 -16.53
CA GLN A 49 -18.93 -1.41 -16.51
C GLN A 49 -19.21 -1.91 -15.09
N MET A 50 -18.23 -1.90 -14.19
CA MET A 50 -18.42 -2.27 -12.77
C MET A 50 -19.29 -1.24 -12.04
N ARG A 51 -19.07 0.06 -12.26
CA ARG A 51 -19.87 1.13 -11.67
C ARG A 51 -21.32 1.08 -12.15
N LYS A 52 -21.54 0.92 -13.47
CA LYS A 52 -22.87 0.68 -14.04
C LYS A 52 -23.55 -0.56 -13.43
N MET A 53 -22.79 -1.63 -13.21
CA MET A 53 -23.30 -2.86 -12.60
C MET A 53 -23.58 -2.72 -11.10
N GLN A 54 -22.89 -1.81 -10.39
CA GLN A 54 -23.18 -1.47 -9.00
C GLN A 54 -24.42 -0.56 -8.89
N GLU A 55 -24.55 0.41 -9.78
CA GLU A 55 -25.72 1.28 -9.90
C GLU A 55 -26.98 0.46 -10.21
N SER A 56 -26.92 -0.49 -11.15
CA SER A 56 -28.04 -1.40 -11.43
C SER A 56 -28.39 -2.26 -10.21
N LEU A 57 -27.41 -2.75 -9.46
CA LEU A 57 -27.65 -3.52 -8.25
C LEU A 57 -28.33 -2.67 -7.15
N GLN A 58 -27.98 -1.39 -7.03
CA GLN A 58 -28.66 -0.46 -6.13
C GLN A 58 -30.12 -0.25 -6.54
N GLN A 59 -30.39 -0.06 -7.84
CA GLN A 59 -31.75 0.08 -8.38
C GLN A 59 -32.60 -1.19 -8.14
N LEU A 60 -32.06 -2.38 -8.41
CA LEU A 60 -32.76 -3.63 -8.11
C LEU A 60 -33.05 -3.81 -6.61
N ARG A 61 -32.14 -3.37 -5.74
CA ARG A 61 -32.36 -3.40 -4.29
C ARG A 61 -33.46 -2.44 -3.85
N THR A 62 -33.55 -1.25 -4.44
CA THR A 62 -34.64 -0.31 -4.17
C THR A 62 -35.98 -0.86 -4.65
N GLU A 63 -36.03 -1.42 -5.85
CA GLU A 63 -37.24 -2.08 -6.38
C GLU A 63 -37.70 -3.26 -5.51
N MET A 64 -36.76 -4.11 -5.04
CA MET A 64 -37.10 -5.17 -4.10
C MET A 64 -37.67 -4.62 -2.79
N ARG A 65 -37.13 -3.52 -2.26
CA ARG A 65 -37.61 -2.91 -1.02
C ARG A 65 -39.01 -2.32 -1.20
N GLU A 66 -39.29 -1.72 -2.34
CA GLU A 66 -40.60 -1.15 -2.67
C GLU A 66 -41.66 -2.23 -2.90
N THR A 67 -41.34 -3.27 -3.68
CA THR A 67 -42.22 -4.42 -3.89
C THR A 67 -42.53 -5.16 -2.59
N GLN A 68 -41.55 -5.28 -1.68
CA GLN A 68 -41.77 -5.85 -0.35
C GLN A 68 -42.68 -4.97 0.53
N LYS A 69 -42.52 -3.63 0.47
CA LYS A 69 -43.44 -2.69 1.15
C LYS A 69 -44.85 -2.76 0.56
N ALA A 70 -45.00 -2.87 -0.76
CA ALA A 70 -46.28 -3.02 -1.43
C ALA A 70 -46.99 -4.32 -1.03
N LEU A 71 -46.26 -5.44 -0.99
CA LEU A 71 -46.73 -6.71 -0.45
C LEU A 71 -47.20 -6.60 1.00
N GLY A 72 -46.48 -5.87 1.86
CA GLY A 72 -46.88 -5.61 3.24
C GLY A 72 -48.19 -4.82 3.35
N LYS A 73 -48.35 -3.76 2.54
CA LYS A 73 -49.59 -2.94 2.49
C LYS A 73 -50.78 -3.72 1.94
N LEU A 74 -50.59 -4.48 0.86
CA LEU A 74 -51.57 -5.44 0.34
C LEU A 74 -51.83 -6.57 1.35
N SER A 75 -50.85 -6.88 2.19
CA SER A 75 -51.01 -7.88 3.23
C SER A 75 -52.08 -7.46 4.23
N TYR A 76 -51.87 -6.26 4.77
CA TYR A 76 -52.75 -5.58 5.71
C TYR A 76 -54.16 -5.30 5.15
N LYS A 77 -54.27 -4.82 3.90
CA LYS A 77 -55.57 -4.55 3.25
C LYS A 77 -56.42 -5.82 3.06
N ASN A 78 -55.82 -6.96 2.74
CA ASN A 78 -56.56 -8.21 2.55
C ASN A 78 -57.16 -8.74 3.87
N ASN A 79 -56.41 -8.64 4.99
CA ASN A 79 -56.92 -9.03 6.31
C ASN A 79 -58.10 -8.12 6.75
N LYS A 80 -58.10 -6.84 6.35
CA LYS A 80 -59.17 -5.88 6.67
C LYS A 80 -60.41 -6.01 5.76
N LYS A 81 -60.23 -6.37 4.47
CA LYS A 81 -61.33 -6.52 3.49
C LYS A 81 -61.98 -7.91 3.43
N LYS A 82 -61.32 -8.96 3.91
CA LYS A 82 -61.95 -10.28 4.14
C LYS A 82 -63.21 -10.21 5.01
N ALA A 83 -63.38 -9.13 5.78
CA ALA A 83 -64.55 -8.88 6.62
C ALA A 83 -65.70 -8.09 5.94
N LYS A 84 -65.56 -7.61 4.69
CA LYS A 84 -66.56 -6.71 4.08
C LYS A 84 -66.98 -6.99 2.62
N ASP A 85 -66.12 -7.51 1.72
CA ASP A 85 -66.51 -7.77 0.31
C ASP A 85 -65.67 -8.88 -0.38
N ARG A 86 -66.33 -9.81 -1.08
CA ARG A 86 -65.69 -10.98 -1.76
C ARG A 86 -64.94 -10.64 -3.05
N THR A 87 -65.44 -9.71 -3.86
CA THR A 87 -64.87 -9.33 -5.17
C THR A 87 -63.59 -8.48 -5.03
N ALA A 88 -63.53 -7.59 -4.03
CA ALA A 88 -62.31 -6.83 -3.74
C ALA A 88 -61.20 -7.71 -3.13
N ALA A 89 -61.53 -8.85 -2.54
CA ALA A 89 -60.56 -9.79 -1.98
C ALA A 89 -59.86 -10.64 -3.06
N THR A 90 -60.55 -10.97 -4.16
CA THR A 90 -59.97 -11.72 -5.29
C THR A 90 -58.98 -10.87 -6.09
N GLU A 91 -59.27 -9.58 -6.32
CA GLU A 91 -58.33 -8.64 -6.97
C GLU A 91 -57.06 -8.42 -6.15
N ILE A 92 -57.19 -8.26 -4.83
CA ILE A 92 -56.03 -8.10 -3.92
C ILE A 92 -55.18 -9.38 -3.86
N ALA A 93 -55.81 -10.55 -3.98
CA ALA A 93 -55.11 -11.83 -4.05
C ALA A 93 -54.33 -11.99 -5.37
N ALA A 94 -54.89 -11.53 -6.50
CA ALA A 94 -54.21 -11.52 -7.80
C ALA A 94 -52.97 -10.59 -7.79
N GLN A 95 -53.11 -9.35 -7.30
CA GLN A 95 -52.01 -8.40 -7.17
C GLN A 95 -50.90 -8.90 -6.25
N ARG A 96 -51.23 -9.61 -5.16
CA ARG A 96 -50.23 -10.24 -4.29
C ARG A 96 -49.44 -11.34 -5.01
N LYS A 97 -50.10 -12.18 -5.80
CA LYS A 97 -49.44 -13.27 -6.55
C LYS A 97 -48.48 -12.70 -7.60
N GLU A 98 -48.87 -11.60 -8.25
CA GLU A 98 -48.03 -10.86 -9.19
C GLU A 98 -46.80 -10.25 -8.51
N HIS A 99 -46.97 -9.51 -7.41
CA HIS A 99 -45.85 -8.94 -6.66
C HIS A 99 -44.93 -10.00 -6.04
N GLN A 100 -45.45 -11.17 -5.66
CA GLN A 100 -44.64 -12.30 -5.20
C GLN A 100 -43.78 -12.88 -6.34
N LYS A 101 -44.33 -13.02 -7.55
CA LYS A 101 -43.58 -13.47 -8.73
C LYS A 101 -42.47 -12.48 -9.08
N ARG A 102 -42.77 -11.18 -9.10
CA ARG A 102 -41.78 -10.11 -9.33
C ARG A 102 -40.65 -10.11 -8.30
N LEU A 103 -40.96 -10.37 -7.02
CA LEU A 103 -39.95 -10.46 -5.96
C LEU A 103 -39.02 -11.67 -6.14
N GLN A 104 -39.54 -12.80 -6.64
CA GLN A 104 -38.71 -13.98 -6.96
C GLN A 104 -37.79 -13.73 -8.15
N GLU A 105 -38.26 -13.03 -9.18
CA GLU A 105 -37.47 -12.63 -10.34
C GLU A 105 -36.33 -11.67 -9.94
N LEU A 106 -36.65 -10.61 -9.20
CA LEU A 106 -35.66 -9.64 -8.71
C LEU A 106 -34.58 -10.29 -7.83
N LYS A 107 -34.96 -11.27 -6.98
CA LYS A 107 -33.99 -12.02 -6.17
C LYS A 107 -33.02 -12.82 -7.03
N LYS A 108 -33.50 -13.49 -8.09
CA LYS A 108 -32.65 -14.23 -9.03
C LYS A 108 -31.70 -13.30 -9.76
N GLU A 109 -32.19 -12.15 -10.22
CA GLU A 109 -31.40 -11.17 -10.96
C GLU A 109 -30.29 -10.55 -10.10
N VAL A 110 -30.59 -10.22 -8.84
CA VAL A 110 -29.58 -9.78 -7.86
C VAL A 110 -28.56 -10.88 -7.57
N GLN A 111 -28.98 -12.14 -7.49
CA GLN A 111 -28.06 -13.26 -7.27
C GLN A 111 -27.09 -13.45 -8.44
N GLU A 112 -27.58 -13.39 -9.67
CA GLU A 112 -26.74 -13.49 -10.88
C GLU A 112 -25.79 -12.30 -11.03
N LEU A 113 -26.26 -11.08 -10.80
CA LEU A 113 -25.42 -9.88 -10.77
C LEU A 113 -24.32 -9.99 -9.70
N ASN A 114 -24.64 -10.47 -8.49
CA ASN A 114 -23.63 -10.70 -7.45
C ASN A 114 -22.61 -11.78 -7.85
N LYS A 115 -23.04 -12.87 -8.49
CA LYS A 115 -22.13 -13.91 -9.00
C LYS A 115 -21.20 -13.34 -10.07
N ALA A 116 -21.72 -12.54 -11.01
CA ALA A 116 -20.92 -11.90 -12.06
C ALA A 116 -19.92 -10.90 -11.47
N LEU A 117 -20.34 -10.13 -10.45
CA LEU A 117 -19.50 -9.17 -9.75
C LEU A 117 -18.38 -9.87 -8.95
N ASN A 118 -18.71 -10.94 -8.23
CA ASN A 118 -17.73 -11.77 -7.53
C ASN A 118 -16.77 -12.48 -8.49
N LYS A 119 -17.24 -12.96 -9.65
CA LYS A 119 -16.38 -13.57 -10.68
C LYS A 119 -15.41 -12.57 -11.29
N LYS A 120 -15.84 -11.32 -11.53
CA LYS A 120 -14.94 -10.24 -11.98
C LYS A 120 -13.96 -9.80 -10.88
N LYS A 121 -14.41 -9.71 -9.63
CA LYS A 121 -13.56 -9.40 -8.47
C LYS A 121 -12.51 -10.48 -8.20
N ASN A 122 -12.89 -11.76 -8.32
CA ASN A 122 -11.99 -12.91 -8.11
C ASN A 122 -11.07 -13.18 -9.32
N ARG A 123 -11.44 -12.71 -10.52
CA ARG A 123 -10.51 -12.64 -11.67
C ARG A 123 -9.46 -11.55 -11.52
N GLY A 124 -9.57 -10.70 -10.49
CA GLY A 124 -8.53 -9.77 -10.06
C GLY A 124 -7.34 -10.46 -9.39
N GLY A 125 -6.71 -11.42 -10.06
CA GLY A 125 -5.25 -11.40 -10.04
C GLY A 125 -4.90 -10.10 -10.75
N GLY A 126 -4.48 -9.08 -10.00
CA GLY A 126 -4.28 -7.74 -10.51
C GLY A 126 -3.55 -7.80 -11.85
N SER A 127 -4.15 -7.23 -12.90
CA SER A 127 -3.40 -7.06 -14.14
C SER A 127 -2.14 -6.28 -13.78
N ALA A 128 -0.98 -6.73 -14.27
CA ALA A 128 0.26 -5.98 -14.06
C ALA A 128 0.00 -4.50 -14.34
N PRO A 129 0.40 -3.59 -13.43
CA PRO A 129 0.18 -2.17 -13.58
C PRO A 129 0.65 -1.74 -14.98
N THR A 130 -0.26 -1.16 -15.76
CA THR A 130 0.05 -0.74 -17.14
C THR A 130 0.57 0.70 -17.08
N GLY A 131 1.88 0.87 -17.19
CA GLY A 131 2.56 2.17 -17.10
C GLY A 131 4.04 2.02 -16.70
N ASP A 132 4.73 3.16 -16.59
CA ASP A 132 6.12 3.20 -16.11
C ASP A 132 6.12 3.15 -14.58
N TYR A 133 6.37 1.97 -14.02
CA TYR A 133 6.45 1.74 -12.58
C TYR A 133 7.86 1.31 -12.19
N ALA A 134 8.31 1.74 -11.02
CA ALA A 134 9.56 1.33 -10.41
C ALA A 134 9.33 0.71 -9.03
N MET A 135 10.22 -0.20 -8.66
CA MET A 135 10.34 -0.61 -7.28
C MET A 135 10.94 0.54 -6.45
N GLY A 136 10.49 0.68 -5.21
CA GLY A 136 11.03 1.69 -4.31
C GLY A 136 10.63 1.47 -2.87
N VAL A 137 10.80 2.50 -2.04
CA VAL A 137 10.52 2.41 -0.60
C VAL A 137 9.87 3.69 -0.13
N THR A 138 8.80 3.59 0.66
CA THR A 138 8.12 4.72 1.29
C THR A 138 8.23 4.64 2.82
N ASP A 139 8.02 5.77 3.50
CA ASP A 139 7.94 5.78 4.97
C ASP A 139 6.65 5.05 5.39
N ALA A 140 6.75 4.18 6.39
CA ALA A 140 5.57 3.56 6.95
C ALA A 140 4.71 4.62 7.67
N PRO A 141 3.37 4.50 7.67
CA PRO A 141 2.48 5.46 8.34
C PRO A 141 2.73 5.61 9.84
N LYS A 142 3.32 4.58 10.47
CA LYS A 142 3.66 4.56 11.88
C LYS A 142 5.12 4.16 12.04
N ALA A 143 5.89 5.04 12.67
CA ALA A 143 7.27 4.73 13.01
C ALA A 143 7.32 3.77 14.22
N VAL A 144 8.13 2.72 14.12
CA VAL A 144 8.28 1.66 15.13
C VAL A 144 9.69 1.67 15.74
N ASN A 145 9.80 1.22 16.98
CA ASN A 145 11.09 0.93 17.61
C ASN A 145 11.55 -0.48 17.23
N SER A 146 12.85 -0.72 17.27
CA SER A 146 13.41 -2.04 16.98
C SER A 146 13.61 -2.83 18.26
N ARG A 147 13.57 -4.16 18.15
CA ARG A 147 14.02 -5.05 19.22
C ARG A 147 15.40 -5.61 18.92
N VAL A 148 16.20 -5.79 19.95
CA VAL A 148 17.51 -6.44 19.83
C VAL A 148 17.28 -7.89 19.40
N ARG A 149 17.98 -8.34 18.35
CA ARG A 149 17.94 -9.74 17.91
C ARG A 149 19.05 -10.48 18.64
N ILE A 150 18.67 -11.32 19.60
CA ILE A 150 19.64 -12.03 20.42
C ILE A 150 20.38 -13.00 19.50
N ARG A 151 21.72 -12.90 19.47
CA ARG A 151 22.59 -13.68 18.57
C ARG A 151 22.26 -13.51 17.07
N GLY A 152 21.60 -12.41 16.69
CA GLY A 152 21.20 -12.17 15.30
C GLY A 152 19.99 -12.98 14.82
N GLU A 153 19.34 -13.77 15.68
CA GLU A 153 18.16 -14.55 15.30
C GLU A 153 16.91 -13.67 15.13
N VAL A 154 16.24 -13.81 14.00
CA VAL A 154 15.05 -13.02 13.67
C VAL A 154 13.87 -13.37 14.59
N SER A 155 13.73 -14.63 14.99
CA SER A 155 12.67 -15.09 15.90
C SER A 155 12.92 -14.65 17.36
N ASN A 156 14.19 -14.59 17.78
CA ASN A 156 14.57 -14.34 19.17
C ASN A 156 14.74 -12.84 19.46
N LYS A 157 13.64 -12.22 19.91
CA LYS A 157 13.57 -10.78 20.21
C LYS A 157 13.84 -10.51 21.68
N GLY A 158 14.87 -9.73 21.96
CA GLY A 158 15.18 -9.18 23.28
C GLY A 158 14.47 -7.87 23.58
N SER A 159 15.15 -7.01 24.34
CA SER A 159 14.64 -5.70 24.75
C SER A 159 14.36 -4.77 23.56
N GLU A 160 13.36 -3.91 23.74
CA GLU A 160 13.04 -2.86 22.79
C GLU A 160 13.99 -1.68 22.97
N ILE A 161 14.51 -1.17 21.86
CA ILE A 161 15.43 -0.04 21.82
C ILE A 161 14.77 1.10 21.05
N SER A 162 14.87 2.30 21.62
CA SER A 162 14.39 3.51 20.96
C SER A 162 15.12 3.74 19.63
N ARG A 163 14.42 4.36 18.69
CA ARG A 163 15.02 4.76 17.42
C ARG A 163 16.21 5.69 17.65
N GLY A 164 17.31 5.41 16.96
CA GLY A 164 18.59 6.03 17.27
C GLY A 164 19.66 5.85 16.20
N PHE A 165 20.57 6.82 16.13
CA PHE A 165 21.84 6.74 15.41
C PHE A 165 22.87 5.90 16.16
N ILE A 166 23.96 5.55 15.47
CA ILE A 166 25.12 4.91 16.10
C ILE A 166 25.76 5.94 17.04
N GLN A 167 25.62 5.70 18.34
CA GLN A 167 26.02 6.66 19.37
C GLN A 167 27.50 7.03 19.28
N VAL A 168 28.36 6.05 18.95
CA VAL A 168 29.82 6.21 18.80
C VAL A 168 30.18 7.18 17.67
N LEU A 169 29.42 7.18 16.57
CA LEU A 169 29.73 8.00 15.38
C LEU A 169 29.02 9.37 15.39
N SER A 170 27.92 9.50 16.13
CA SER A 170 27.05 10.68 16.08
C SER A 170 27.46 11.87 16.96
N GLY A 171 28.53 11.74 17.76
CA GLY A 171 29.05 12.84 18.60
C GLY A 171 28.01 13.50 19.52
N LYS A 172 28.20 14.80 19.82
CA LYS A 172 27.31 15.60 20.69
C LYS A 172 26.05 16.13 19.98
N LYS A 173 26.11 16.39 18.67
CA LYS A 173 24.99 16.88 17.86
C LYS A 173 24.24 15.72 17.21
N ARG A 174 23.33 15.11 17.97
CA ARG A 174 22.52 13.98 17.49
C ARG A 174 21.28 14.49 16.79
N PRO A 175 20.99 14.05 15.54
CA PRO A 175 19.72 14.37 14.91
C PRO A 175 18.59 13.72 15.72
N HIS A 176 17.60 14.52 16.11
CA HIS A 176 16.42 14.02 16.82
C HIS A 176 15.38 13.52 15.82
N PHE A 177 14.73 12.39 16.13
CA PHE A 177 13.65 11.86 15.32
C PHE A 177 12.32 12.40 15.79
N SER A 178 11.55 13.05 14.91
CA SER A 178 10.14 13.31 15.20
C SER A 178 9.39 11.99 15.37
N GLY A 179 8.46 11.92 16.32
CA GLY A 179 7.75 10.67 16.66
C GLY A 179 7.02 9.99 15.49
N ASN A 180 6.67 10.76 14.45
CA ASN A 180 5.90 10.32 13.29
C ASN A 180 6.72 10.05 12.02
N SER A 181 8.04 10.27 12.02
CA SER A 181 8.90 10.03 10.84
C SER A 181 9.71 8.73 10.97
N SER A 182 10.02 8.06 9.86
CA SER A 182 10.90 6.87 9.88
C SER A 182 12.29 7.16 10.44
N GLY A 183 12.77 8.39 10.27
CA GLY A 183 14.14 8.78 10.59
C GLY A 183 15.11 8.70 9.40
N ARG A 184 14.66 8.21 8.24
CA ARG A 184 15.52 8.08 7.06
C ARG A 184 16.00 9.41 6.51
N LEU A 185 15.11 10.40 6.46
CA LEU A 185 15.47 11.73 5.97
C LEU A 185 16.54 12.36 6.87
N GLN A 186 16.34 12.30 8.19
CA GLN A 186 17.31 12.80 9.17
C GLN A 186 18.64 12.04 9.07
N LEU A 187 18.59 10.73 8.80
CA LEU A 187 19.79 9.93 8.54
C LEU A 187 20.51 10.37 7.28
N ALA A 188 19.79 10.57 6.18
CA ALA A 188 20.36 11.07 4.93
C ALA A 188 21.01 12.44 5.15
N SER A 189 20.29 13.39 5.77
CA SER A 189 20.82 14.71 6.09
C SER A 189 22.06 14.68 6.98
N TRP A 190 22.12 13.76 7.94
CA TRP A 190 23.29 13.58 8.80
C TRP A 190 24.48 12.97 8.03
N LEU A 191 24.22 11.96 7.19
CA LEU A 191 25.24 11.32 6.36
C LEU A 191 25.86 12.30 5.36
N THR A 192 25.07 13.19 4.79
CA THR A 192 25.51 14.19 3.80
C THR A 192 25.82 15.56 4.42
N SER A 193 25.87 15.66 5.75
CA SER A 193 26.17 16.92 6.42
C SER A 193 27.62 17.33 6.19
N LYS A 194 27.89 18.63 6.01
CA LYS A 194 29.25 19.18 5.99
C LYS A 194 30.01 18.92 7.30
N GLU A 195 29.31 18.71 8.40
CA GLU A 195 29.91 18.34 9.69
C GLU A 195 30.38 16.87 9.72
N ASN A 196 30.02 16.04 8.72
CA ASN A 196 30.44 14.66 8.57
C ASN A 196 31.27 14.47 7.27
N PRO A 197 32.57 14.80 7.29
CA PRO A 197 33.41 14.77 6.09
C PRO A 197 33.72 13.34 5.59
N LEU A 198 33.49 12.31 6.42
CA LEU A 198 33.85 10.93 6.07
C LEU A 198 33.09 10.45 4.82
N THR A 199 31.78 10.72 4.74
CA THR A 199 30.96 10.33 3.60
C THR A 199 31.46 10.95 2.29
N ALA A 200 31.80 12.24 2.33
CA ALA A 200 32.33 12.96 1.18
C ALA A 200 33.69 12.40 0.74
N ARG A 201 34.62 12.19 1.68
CA ARG A 201 35.94 11.60 1.41
C ARG A 201 35.84 10.22 0.75
N VAL A 202 34.94 9.36 1.22
CA VAL A 202 34.71 8.04 0.63
C VAL A 202 34.19 8.16 -0.80
N MET A 203 33.21 9.03 -1.05
CA MET A 203 32.65 9.19 -2.39
C MET A 203 33.63 9.83 -3.38
N VAL A 204 34.38 10.85 -2.97
CA VAL A 204 35.47 11.44 -3.78
C VAL A 204 36.46 10.37 -4.20
N ASN A 205 36.92 9.53 -3.27
CA ASN A 205 37.87 8.49 -3.58
C ASN A 205 37.30 7.43 -4.55
N ARG A 206 36.00 7.10 -4.41
CA ARG A 206 35.31 6.18 -5.34
C ARG A 206 35.21 6.78 -6.74
N VAL A 207 34.81 8.04 -6.86
CA VAL A 207 34.76 8.75 -8.15
C VAL A 207 36.15 8.82 -8.76
N TRP A 208 37.16 9.19 -7.98
CA TRP A 208 38.56 9.24 -8.41
C TRP A 208 39.06 7.87 -8.90
N HIS A 209 38.75 6.81 -8.16
CA HIS A 209 39.09 5.45 -8.56
C HIS A 209 38.43 5.06 -9.88
N HIS A 210 37.16 5.41 -10.10
CA HIS A 210 36.47 5.14 -11.37
C HIS A 210 37.04 5.93 -12.55
N LEU A 211 37.55 7.14 -12.33
CA LEU A 211 38.12 7.99 -13.38
C LEU A 211 39.57 7.61 -13.73
N PHE A 212 40.39 7.32 -12.74
CA PHE A 212 41.84 7.13 -12.91
C PHE A 212 42.30 5.67 -12.71
N GLY A 213 41.38 4.74 -12.43
CA GLY A 213 41.68 3.33 -12.18
C GLY A 213 42.30 3.04 -10.82
N ARG A 214 42.68 4.05 -10.03
CA ARG A 214 43.28 3.92 -8.70
C ARG A 214 42.83 5.05 -7.79
N GLY A 215 42.29 4.72 -6.61
CA GLY A 215 41.89 5.71 -5.61
C GLY A 215 43.08 6.40 -4.94
N ILE A 216 42.85 7.60 -4.40
CA ILE A 216 43.78 8.34 -3.52
C ILE A 216 44.09 7.50 -2.28
N VAL A 217 43.07 6.80 -1.76
CA VAL A 217 43.15 5.67 -0.84
C VAL A 217 42.94 4.40 -1.67
N ARG A 218 43.94 3.51 -1.71
CA ARG A 218 43.88 2.26 -2.50
C ARG A 218 42.80 1.31 -2.00
N THR A 219 42.55 1.29 -0.69
CA THR A 219 41.46 0.53 -0.07
C THR A 219 40.14 1.31 -0.19
N VAL A 220 39.53 1.26 -1.37
CA VAL A 220 38.33 2.05 -1.70
C VAL A 220 37.16 1.82 -0.73
N ASP A 221 37.06 0.64 -0.14
CA ASP A 221 36.00 0.27 0.81
C ASP A 221 36.41 0.33 2.29
N ASN A 222 37.68 0.66 2.59
CA ASN A 222 38.16 0.70 3.97
C ASN A 222 38.95 1.99 4.26
N PHE A 223 38.29 2.90 4.98
CA PHE A 223 38.83 4.17 5.48
C PHE A 223 39.11 4.12 7.00
N GLY A 224 38.98 2.94 7.60
CA GLY A 224 39.28 2.72 9.01
C GLY A 224 40.77 2.49 9.26
N GLU A 225 41.11 2.15 10.50
CA GLU A 225 42.49 1.89 10.94
C GLU A 225 43.13 0.70 10.21
N THR A 226 42.32 -0.24 9.73
CA THR A 226 42.76 -1.39 8.94
C THR A 226 42.89 -1.08 7.44
N GLY A 227 42.58 0.15 7.01
CA GLY A 227 42.72 0.61 5.63
C GLY A 227 44.11 1.17 5.33
N GLU A 228 44.41 1.35 4.05
CA GLU A 228 45.62 2.08 3.64
C GLU A 228 45.45 3.59 3.90
N ARG A 229 46.56 4.27 4.20
CA ARG A 229 46.55 5.73 4.35
C ARG A 229 46.40 6.42 2.98
N PRO A 230 45.76 7.60 2.91
CA PRO A 230 45.67 8.37 1.69
C PRO A 230 47.07 8.78 1.22
N SER A 231 47.32 8.61 -0.09
CA SER A 231 48.57 9.07 -0.71
C SER A 231 48.74 10.59 -0.62
N HIS A 232 47.64 11.34 -0.80
CA HIS A 232 47.61 12.80 -0.76
C HIS A 232 46.43 13.27 0.11
N PRO A 233 46.59 13.35 1.44
CA PRO A 233 45.48 13.71 2.35
C PRO A 233 44.95 15.12 2.11
N GLY A 234 45.82 16.10 1.83
CA GLY A 234 45.38 17.48 1.57
C GLY A 234 44.50 17.61 0.31
N LEU A 235 44.81 16.83 -0.74
CA LEU A 235 43.99 16.79 -1.95
C LEU A 235 42.63 16.14 -1.67
N LEU A 236 42.62 15.02 -0.95
CA LEU A 236 41.37 14.34 -0.57
C LEU A 236 40.47 15.26 0.26
N ASP A 237 41.04 16.01 1.19
CA ASP A 237 40.31 16.93 2.06
C ASP A 237 39.76 18.12 1.28
N HIS A 238 40.55 18.68 0.36
CA HIS A 238 40.10 19.76 -0.52
C HIS A 238 38.90 19.33 -1.39
N LEU A 239 39.00 18.16 -2.04
CA LEU A 239 37.93 17.61 -2.88
C LEU A 239 36.68 17.19 -2.10
N ALA A 240 36.78 16.98 -0.78
CA ALA A 240 35.66 16.53 0.06
C ALA A 240 34.90 17.68 0.76
N VAL A 241 35.45 18.90 0.77
CA VAL A 241 34.87 20.05 1.49
C VAL A 241 34.23 21.08 0.55
N ASP A 242 34.78 21.25 -0.66
CA ASP A 242 34.24 22.11 -1.71
C ASP A 242 32.99 21.51 -2.39
#